data_AF-A0A3R7P0D8-F1
#
_entry.id   AF-A0A3R7P0D8-F1
#
_cell.length_a   1.000
_cell.length_b   1.000
_cell.length_c   1.000
_cell.angle_alpha   90.00
_cell.angle_beta   90.00
_cell.angle_gamma   90.00
#
_symmetry.space_group_name_H-M   'P 1'
#
loop_
_entity.id
_entity.type
_entity.pdbx_description
1 polymer ?
#
loop_
_entity_poly.entity_id
_entity_poly.type
_entity_poly.pdbx_seq_one_letter_code
_entity_poly.pdbx_strand_id
1 'polypeptide(L)'
;MTNFSSLAAAAGLSGTQYRLRYEQSSCRLELTGLPDVTATTADGAPQQRLDILTNWDLSLGQRANLQGKREHLEALVQAVVPYVRLLVSAQPRPLSDSQSVVTLEPQGDRHHLVLRSSQPNTPPLELLLDDAELADLNQCLDQMLVDGRMGLDLAVQPPQPLRRGEYRRHSLQRRGQWLPPAIAIGAIAIGVLLLSLVPLPQRSPQLQPQQNTSEATTKAAEDSQP
;
A
#
# COMPACT_ATOMS: atom_id res chain seq x y z
N MET A 1 13.81 -8.50 -59.42
CA MET A 1 12.74 -8.47 -58.39
C MET A 1 12.81 -9.77 -57.61
N THR A 2 13.69 -9.83 -56.63
CA THR A 2 13.85 -10.97 -55.73
C THR A 2 13.15 -10.62 -54.42
N ASN A 3 12.14 -11.40 -54.08
CA ASN A 3 11.28 -11.18 -52.92
C ASN A 3 12.09 -11.39 -51.62
N PHE A 4 12.48 -10.30 -50.97
CA PHE A 4 13.11 -10.31 -49.65
C PHE A 4 12.25 -11.00 -48.57
N SER A 5 10.96 -11.18 -48.82
CA SER A 5 10.02 -11.89 -47.94
C SER A 5 10.33 -13.39 -47.79
N SER A 6 11.02 -14.02 -48.75
CA SER A 6 11.24 -15.48 -48.73
C SER A 6 12.50 -15.94 -48.01
N LEU A 7 13.49 -15.05 -47.81
CA LEU A 7 14.73 -15.37 -47.08
C LEU A 7 14.57 -15.16 -45.56
N ALA A 8 13.65 -14.30 -45.12
CA ALA A 8 13.32 -14.13 -43.71
C ALA A 8 12.62 -15.37 -43.12
N ALA A 9 11.78 -16.06 -43.89
CA ALA A 9 11.06 -17.24 -43.45
C ALA A 9 11.98 -18.49 -43.31
N ALA A 10 13.03 -18.61 -44.13
CA ALA A 10 13.95 -19.73 -44.09
C ALA A 10 14.98 -19.66 -42.94
N ALA A 11 15.10 -18.50 -42.29
CA ALA A 11 16.01 -18.28 -41.14
C ALA A 11 15.35 -18.53 -39.77
N GLY A 12 14.08 -18.97 -39.71
CA GLY A 12 13.37 -19.14 -38.43
C GLY A 12 13.11 -17.83 -37.68
N LEU A 13 13.33 -16.69 -38.31
CA LEU A 13 13.11 -15.34 -37.77
C LEU A 13 11.64 -14.93 -37.95
N SER A 14 10.71 -15.72 -37.42
CA SER A 14 9.44 -15.15 -36.99
C SER A 14 9.78 -14.31 -35.77
N GLY A 15 9.69 -12.99 -35.87
CA GLY A 15 9.96 -12.06 -34.77
C GLY A 15 9.32 -12.56 -33.48
N THR A 16 10.14 -13.14 -32.60
CA THR A 16 9.68 -13.72 -31.35
C THR A 16 9.32 -12.56 -30.44
N GLN A 17 8.04 -12.21 -30.46
CA GLN A 17 7.48 -11.21 -29.58
C GLN A 17 7.76 -11.66 -28.14
N TYR A 18 8.49 -10.82 -27.40
CA TYR A 18 8.91 -11.11 -26.04
C TYR A 18 7.96 -10.41 -25.06
N ARG A 19 7.47 -11.15 -24.07
CA ARG A 19 6.44 -10.70 -23.13
C ARG A 19 6.93 -10.85 -21.70
N LEU A 20 6.91 -9.76 -20.94
CA LEU A 20 7.17 -9.74 -19.51
C LEU A 20 5.87 -9.41 -18.78
N ARG A 21 5.60 -10.10 -17.68
CA ARG A 21 4.39 -9.89 -16.88
C ARG A 21 4.74 -9.87 -15.41
N TYR A 22 4.27 -8.83 -14.73
CA TYR A 22 4.36 -8.63 -13.29
C TYR A 22 2.94 -8.51 -12.74
N GLU A 23 2.65 -9.20 -11.65
CA GLU A 23 1.30 -9.31 -11.14
C GLU A 23 1.29 -9.30 -9.62
N GLN A 24 0.42 -8.47 -9.06
CA GLN A 24 0.07 -8.35 -7.65
C GLN A 24 -1.45 -8.49 -7.49
N SER A 25 -1.96 -8.42 -6.26
CA SER A 25 -3.38 -8.67 -5.96
C SER A 25 -4.34 -7.76 -6.74
N SER A 26 -4.01 -6.48 -6.87
CA SER A 26 -4.85 -5.45 -7.50
C SER A 26 -4.24 -4.85 -8.76
N CYS A 27 -3.04 -5.27 -9.15
CA CYS A 27 -2.29 -4.68 -10.24
C CYS A 27 -1.64 -5.74 -11.13
N ARG A 28 -1.77 -5.62 -12.45
CA ARG A 28 -1.03 -6.42 -13.42
C ARG A 28 -0.40 -5.51 -14.46
N LEU A 29 0.92 -5.59 -14.60
CA LEU A 29 1.70 -4.91 -15.61
C LEU A 29 2.23 -5.92 -16.62
N GLU A 30 1.99 -5.65 -17.90
CA GLU A 30 2.44 -6.48 -18.98
C GLU A 30 3.17 -5.64 -20.03
N LEU A 31 4.37 -6.07 -20.40
CA LEU A 31 5.17 -5.43 -21.42
C LEU A 31 5.39 -6.40 -22.56
N THR A 32 5.20 -5.90 -23.77
CA THR A 32 5.39 -6.67 -24.99
C THR A 32 6.35 -5.93 -25.90
N GLY A 33 7.34 -6.64 -26.41
CA GLY A 33 8.42 -6.02 -27.16
C GLY A 33 9.17 -7.00 -28.04
N LEU A 34 10.26 -6.50 -28.60
CA LEU A 34 11.20 -7.28 -29.39
C LEU A 34 12.53 -7.38 -28.62
N PRO A 35 13.17 -8.56 -28.64
CA PRO A 35 14.52 -8.69 -28.12
C PRO A 35 15.56 -8.17 -29.11
N ASP A 36 16.63 -7.56 -28.60
CA ASP A 36 17.78 -7.23 -29.43
C ASP A 36 18.57 -8.50 -29.75
N VAL A 37 18.27 -9.09 -30.91
CA VAL A 37 18.98 -10.26 -31.45
C VAL A 37 20.45 -10.00 -31.80
N THR A 38 20.92 -8.75 -31.76
CA THR A 38 22.33 -8.41 -31.95
C THR A 38 23.14 -8.50 -30.64
N ALA A 39 22.47 -8.45 -29.49
CA ALA A 39 23.08 -8.64 -28.18
C ALA A 39 23.27 -10.15 -27.90
N THR A 40 24.47 -10.66 -28.16
CA THR A 40 24.88 -12.01 -27.78
C THR A 40 25.49 -12.03 -26.38
N THR A 41 25.04 -12.97 -25.55
CA THR A 41 25.66 -13.32 -24.28
C THR A 41 27.10 -13.83 -24.52
N ALA A 42 27.95 -13.81 -23.49
CA ALA A 42 29.35 -14.29 -23.58
C ALA A 42 29.49 -15.72 -24.13
N ASP A 43 28.45 -16.55 -23.98
CA ASP A 43 28.38 -17.92 -24.48
C ASP A 43 27.80 -18.04 -25.91
N GLY A 44 27.64 -16.92 -26.63
CA GLY A 44 27.13 -16.89 -28.00
C GLY A 44 25.61 -17.09 -28.15
N ALA A 45 24.88 -17.24 -27.04
CA ALA A 45 23.43 -17.33 -27.04
C ALA A 45 22.76 -15.94 -27.15
N PRO A 46 21.66 -15.78 -27.91
CA PRO A 46 20.94 -14.51 -28.01
C PRO A 46 20.38 -14.11 -26.63
N GLN A 47 20.64 -12.88 -26.23
CA GLN A 47 20.20 -12.37 -24.93
C GLN A 47 18.68 -12.10 -24.98
N GLN A 48 17.90 -12.85 -24.19
CA GLN A 48 16.45 -12.68 -24.12
C GLN A 48 16.09 -11.50 -23.21
N ARG A 49 16.28 -10.28 -23.72
CA ARG A 49 15.99 -9.01 -23.04
C ARG A 49 14.96 -8.21 -23.84
N LEU A 50 14.12 -7.43 -23.18
CA LEU A 50 13.13 -6.56 -23.83
C LEU A 50 13.74 -5.18 -24.09
N ASP A 51 14.37 -4.99 -25.24
CA ASP A 51 15.07 -3.73 -25.58
C ASP A 51 14.18 -2.73 -26.33
N ILE A 52 13.20 -3.23 -27.10
CA ILE A 52 12.23 -2.39 -27.82
C ILE A 52 10.84 -2.64 -27.26
N LEU A 53 10.25 -1.61 -26.64
CA LEU A 53 8.86 -1.67 -26.16
C LEU A 53 7.89 -1.43 -27.32
N THR A 54 7.08 -2.44 -27.64
CA THR A 54 6.01 -2.32 -28.63
C THR A 54 4.70 -1.88 -28.00
N ASN A 55 4.33 -2.51 -26.88
CA ASN A 55 3.12 -2.18 -26.14
C ASN A 55 3.32 -2.46 -24.65
N TRP A 56 2.56 -1.74 -23.82
CA TRP A 56 2.40 -2.07 -22.41
C TRP A 56 0.94 -1.92 -22.00
N ASP A 57 0.53 -2.74 -21.04
CA ASP A 57 -0.81 -2.78 -20.48
C ASP A 57 -0.68 -2.84 -18.95
N LEU A 58 -1.35 -1.92 -18.26
CA LEU A 58 -1.43 -1.90 -16.80
C LEU A 58 -2.90 -1.98 -16.39
N SER A 59 -3.30 -3.14 -15.90
CA SER A 59 -4.59 -3.34 -15.27
C SER A 59 -4.51 -3.02 -13.78
N LEU A 60 -5.32 -2.06 -13.33
CA LEU A 60 -5.55 -1.73 -11.92
C LEU A 60 -6.88 -2.37 -11.49
N GLY A 61 -6.86 -3.71 -11.40
CA GLY A 61 -8.03 -4.53 -11.11
C GLY A 61 -9.16 -4.25 -12.09
N GLN A 62 -10.35 -3.95 -11.56
CA GLN A 62 -11.55 -3.65 -12.35
C GLN A 62 -11.80 -2.14 -12.55
N ARG A 63 -10.89 -1.27 -12.08
CA ARG A 63 -11.10 0.19 -12.10
C ARG A 63 -10.62 0.84 -13.38
N ALA A 64 -9.43 0.45 -13.83
CA ALA A 64 -8.81 1.03 -15.01
C ALA A 64 -7.87 0.04 -15.69
N ASN A 65 -7.76 0.20 -17.00
CA ASN A 65 -6.67 -0.35 -17.77
C ASN A 65 -5.95 0.80 -18.48
N LEU A 66 -4.64 0.91 -18.27
CA LEU A 66 -3.81 1.94 -18.85
C LEU A 66 -2.95 1.31 -19.95
N GLN A 67 -2.98 1.94 -21.11
CA GLN A 67 -2.14 1.63 -22.24
C GLN A 67 -1.59 2.92 -22.80
N GLY A 68 -0.42 2.86 -23.43
CA GLY A 68 0.14 4.03 -24.05
C GLY A 68 1.50 3.76 -24.66
N LYS A 69 2.21 4.86 -24.92
CA LYS A 69 3.58 4.83 -25.42
C LYS A 69 4.57 4.74 -24.26
N ARG A 70 5.85 4.53 -24.57
CA ARG A 70 6.97 4.43 -23.60
C ARG A 70 6.99 5.62 -22.64
N GLU A 71 6.77 6.83 -23.13
CA GLU A 71 6.79 8.07 -22.32
C GLU A 71 5.70 8.09 -21.23
N HIS A 72 4.58 7.40 -21.43
CA HIS A 72 3.51 7.33 -20.44
C HIS A 72 3.87 6.36 -19.31
N LEU A 73 4.51 5.23 -19.64
CA LEU A 73 5.08 4.31 -18.66
C LEU A 73 6.20 4.99 -17.85
N GLU A 74 7.07 5.73 -18.53
CA GLU A 74 8.14 6.50 -17.90
C GLU A 74 7.59 7.57 -16.95
N ALA A 75 6.57 8.33 -17.38
CA ALA A 75 5.90 9.31 -16.52
C ALA A 75 5.21 8.67 -15.31
N LEU A 76 4.63 7.48 -15.48
CA LEU A 76 4.04 6.72 -14.37
C LEU A 76 5.11 6.33 -13.34
N VAL A 77 6.24 5.78 -13.79
CA VAL A 77 7.36 5.45 -12.90
C VAL A 77 7.89 6.69 -12.18
N GLN A 78 8.03 7.80 -12.90
CA GLN A 78 8.50 9.08 -12.35
C GLN A 78 7.52 9.70 -11.34
N ALA A 79 6.23 9.39 -11.40
CA ALA A 79 5.25 9.84 -10.42
C ALA A 79 5.18 8.91 -9.20
N VAL A 80 5.06 7.60 -9.41
CA VAL A 80 4.76 6.62 -8.37
C VAL A 80 5.95 6.37 -7.45
N VAL A 81 7.11 5.99 -8.00
CA VAL A 81 8.29 5.59 -7.22
C VAL A 81 8.72 6.66 -6.20
N PRO A 82 8.93 7.93 -6.61
CA PRO A 82 9.30 8.96 -5.65
C PRO A 82 8.16 9.37 -4.70
N TYR A 83 6.89 9.25 -5.09
CA TYR A 83 5.76 9.47 -4.19
C TYR A 83 5.69 8.43 -3.07
N VAL A 84 5.84 7.14 -3.39
CA VAL A 84 5.89 6.06 -2.38
C VAL A 84 7.07 6.27 -1.42
N ARG A 85 8.22 6.70 -1.94
CA ARG A 85 9.37 7.04 -1.11
C ARG A 85 9.08 8.17 -0.11
N LEU A 86 8.31 9.18 -0.53
CA LEU A 86 7.84 10.25 0.34
C LEU A 86 6.84 9.75 1.40
N LEU A 87 5.95 8.83 1.03
CA LEU A 87 5.05 8.16 1.97
C LEU A 87 5.80 7.37 3.03
N VAL A 88 6.78 6.55 2.65
CA VAL A 88 7.65 5.80 3.60
C VAL A 88 8.39 6.75 4.53
N SER A 89 8.76 7.93 4.03
CA SER A 89 9.37 8.99 4.82
C SER A 89 8.38 9.81 5.67
N ALA A 90 7.10 9.42 5.67
CA ALA A 90 5.98 10.10 6.31
C ALA A 90 5.86 11.58 5.93
N GLN A 91 6.12 11.90 4.66
CA GLN A 91 6.01 13.25 4.09
C GLN A 91 5.29 13.22 2.74
N PRO A 92 4.04 12.73 2.67
CA PRO A 92 3.30 12.77 1.42
C PRO A 92 3.15 14.22 0.97
N ARG A 93 3.54 14.49 -0.27
CA ARG A 93 3.32 15.77 -0.95
C ARG A 93 3.03 15.49 -2.41
N PRO A 94 2.25 16.36 -3.08
CA PRO A 94 2.08 16.26 -4.52
C PRO A 94 3.46 16.30 -5.17
N LEU A 95 3.72 15.29 -5.99
CA LEU A 95 4.98 15.17 -6.70
C LEU A 95 4.70 15.17 -8.19
N SER A 96 4.47 16.36 -8.71
CA SER A 96 4.55 16.72 -10.12
C SER A 96 4.05 18.14 -10.30
N ASP A 97 4.41 18.77 -11.42
CA ASP A 97 3.74 20.00 -11.87
C ASP A 97 2.34 19.63 -12.41
N SER A 98 1.40 20.56 -12.33
CA SER A 98 0.00 20.38 -12.78
C SER A 98 -0.09 20.03 -14.28
N GLN A 99 0.98 20.30 -15.04
CA GLN A 99 1.11 20.02 -16.48
C GLN A 99 1.71 18.64 -16.81
N SER A 100 2.12 17.86 -15.80
CA SER A 100 2.68 16.53 -16.03
C SER A 100 1.62 15.53 -16.50
N VAL A 101 2.06 14.51 -17.26
CA VAL A 101 1.20 13.44 -17.78
C VAL A 101 0.59 12.61 -16.65
N VAL A 102 1.35 12.39 -15.58
CA VAL A 102 0.92 11.64 -14.41
C VAL A 102 1.21 12.44 -13.15
N THR A 103 0.18 12.68 -12.34
CA THR A 103 0.32 13.32 -11.02
C THR A 103 -0.20 12.38 -9.95
N LEU A 104 0.49 12.35 -8.81
CA LEU A 104 0.06 11.61 -7.63
C LEU A 104 0.10 12.51 -6.40
N GLU A 105 -1.03 12.62 -5.70
CA GLU A 105 -1.19 13.50 -4.54
C GLU A 105 -1.95 12.80 -3.40
N PRO A 106 -1.67 13.16 -2.13
CA PRO A 106 -2.44 12.66 -1.00
C PRO A 106 -3.83 13.32 -0.95
N GLN A 107 -4.89 12.53 -0.79
CA GLN A 107 -6.25 12.99 -0.62
C GLN A 107 -6.90 12.29 0.58
N GLY A 108 -6.75 12.87 1.77
CA GLY A 108 -7.17 12.24 3.02
C GLY A 108 -6.39 10.95 3.27
N ASP A 109 -7.12 9.85 3.48
CA ASP A 109 -6.57 8.49 3.66
C ASP A 109 -6.41 7.72 2.33
N ARG A 110 -6.42 8.43 1.19
CA ARG A 110 -6.29 7.85 -0.15
C ARG A 110 -5.24 8.58 -0.98
N HIS A 111 -4.88 7.97 -2.10
CA HIS A 111 -3.92 8.51 -3.05
C HIS A 111 -4.62 8.83 -4.37
N HIS A 112 -4.62 10.09 -4.74
CA HIS A 112 -5.26 10.57 -5.95
C HIS A 112 -4.26 10.55 -7.11
N LEU A 113 -4.45 9.58 -8.00
CA LEU A 113 -3.70 9.40 -9.23
C LEU A 113 -4.48 10.04 -10.38
N VAL A 114 -3.87 11.02 -11.05
CA VAL A 114 -4.44 11.66 -12.24
C VAL A 114 -3.56 11.38 -13.44
N LEU A 115 -4.20 10.88 -14.49
CA LEU A 115 -3.57 10.51 -15.75
C LEU A 115 -4.14 11.40 -16.86
N ARG A 116 -3.28 12.21 -17.48
CA ARG A 116 -3.65 13.13 -18.55
C ARG A 116 -3.34 12.50 -19.89
N SER A 117 -4.31 12.48 -20.78
CA SER A 117 -4.11 12.02 -22.15
C SER A 117 -3.24 13.03 -22.92
N SER A 118 -2.45 12.53 -23.85
CA SER A 118 -1.73 13.36 -24.83
C SER A 118 -2.65 13.88 -25.95
N GLN A 119 -3.89 13.41 -26.03
CA GLN A 119 -4.86 13.87 -27.02
C GLN A 119 -5.64 15.10 -26.54
N PRO A 120 -5.82 16.13 -27.37
CA PRO A 120 -6.60 17.30 -27.01
C PRO A 120 -8.07 16.91 -26.74
N ASN A 121 -8.70 17.56 -25.76
CA ASN A 121 -10.10 17.37 -25.37
C ASN A 121 -10.46 16.00 -24.76
N THR A 122 -9.48 15.18 -24.36
CA THR A 122 -9.76 13.98 -23.55
C THR A 122 -9.72 14.35 -22.07
N PRO A 123 -10.80 14.10 -21.29
CA PRO A 123 -10.78 14.36 -19.86
C PRO A 123 -9.70 13.50 -19.16
N PRO A 124 -9.06 14.02 -18.10
CA PRO A 124 -8.11 13.23 -17.34
C PRO A 124 -8.80 12.05 -16.66
N LEU A 125 -8.09 10.92 -16.56
CA LEU A 125 -8.54 9.79 -15.78
C LEU A 125 -8.07 9.97 -14.34
N GLU A 126 -9.04 10.05 -13.42
CA GLU A 126 -8.82 10.23 -11.99
C GLU A 126 -9.11 8.93 -11.24
N LEU A 127 -8.16 8.48 -10.43
CA LEU A 127 -8.25 7.25 -9.66
C LEU A 127 -7.90 7.53 -8.20
N LEU A 128 -8.76 7.07 -7.29
CA LEU A 128 -8.50 7.10 -5.84
C LEU A 128 -8.04 5.72 -5.38
N LEU A 129 -6.74 5.57 -5.21
CA LEU A 129 -6.10 4.34 -4.74
C LEU A 129 -6.11 4.30 -3.21
N ASP A 130 -6.35 3.12 -2.63
CA ASP A 130 -6.03 2.86 -1.24
C ASP A 130 -4.54 2.48 -1.05
N ASP A 131 -4.11 2.33 0.20
CA ASP A 131 -2.72 1.97 0.53
C ASP A 131 -2.29 0.64 -0.10
N ALA A 132 -3.20 -0.33 -0.19
CA ALA A 132 -2.90 -1.67 -0.72
C ALA A 132 -2.73 -1.63 -2.24
N GLU A 133 -3.63 -0.93 -2.94
CA GLU A 133 -3.56 -0.73 -4.38
C GLU A 133 -2.32 0.05 -4.81
N LEU A 134 -1.96 1.08 -4.04
CA LEU A 134 -0.73 1.82 -4.28
C LEU A 134 0.52 0.95 -4.05
N ALA A 135 0.53 0.14 -2.99
CA ALA A 135 1.63 -0.77 -2.69
C ALA A 135 1.80 -1.81 -3.81
N ASP A 136 0.71 -2.43 -4.27
CA ASP A 136 0.70 -3.38 -5.38
C ASP A 136 1.22 -2.76 -6.68
N LEU A 137 0.76 -1.54 -7.00
CA LEU A 137 1.23 -0.78 -8.16
C LEU A 137 2.74 -0.52 -8.07
N ASN A 138 3.20 0.00 -6.94
CA ASN A 138 4.63 0.27 -6.74
C ASN A 138 5.46 -1.01 -6.84
N GLN A 139 4.99 -2.12 -6.27
CA GLN A 139 5.69 -3.39 -6.30
C GLN A 139 5.77 -3.99 -7.73
N CYS A 140 4.72 -3.85 -8.55
CA CYS A 140 4.78 -4.17 -9.98
C CYS A 140 5.84 -3.35 -10.71
N LEU A 141 5.90 -2.04 -10.46
CA LEU A 141 6.88 -1.15 -11.09
C LEU A 141 8.31 -1.45 -10.61
N ASP A 142 8.51 -1.68 -9.32
CA ASP A 142 9.81 -2.03 -8.75
C ASP A 142 10.33 -3.36 -9.29
N GLN A 143 9.47 -4.38 -9.41
CA GLN A 143 9.84 -5.65 -10.04
C GLN A 143 10.26 -5.46 -11.49
N MET A 144 9.53 -4.64 -12.25
CA MET A 144 9.91 -4.31 -13.62
C MET A 144 11.28 -3.62 -13.69
N LEU A 145 11.53 -2.63 -12.83
CA LEU A 145 12.77 -1.85 -12.84
C LEU A 145 14.00 -2.66 -12.43
N VAL A 146 13.83 -3.68 -11.58
CA VAL A 146 14.93 -4.54 -11.11
C VAL A 146 15.09 -5.80 -11.99
N ASP A 147 14.12 -6.12 -12.84
CA ASP A 147 14.22 -7.27 -13.75
C ASP A 147 15.31 -7.04 -14.81
N GLY A 148 16.40 -7.81 -14.75
CA GLY A 148 17.50 -7.74 -15.72
C GLY A 148 17.08 -8.07 -17.16
N ARG A 149 15.91 -8.69 -17.36
CA ARG A 149 15.31 -8.93 -18.67
C ARG A 149 14.65 -7.67 -19.24
N MET A 150 14.47 -6.62 -18.44
CA MET A 150 14.06 -5.30 -18.92
C MET A 150 15.25 -4.57 -19.55
N GLY A 151 15.19 -4.40 -20.86
CA GLY A 151 16.17 -3.69 -21.71
C GLY A 151 16.11 -2.19 -21.64
N LEU A 152 14.93 -1.68 -21.26
CA LEU A 152 14.55 -0.30 -21.44
C LEU A 152 15.25 0.60 -20.42
N ASP A 153 15.98 1.59 -20.93
CA ASP A 153 16.44 2.72 -20.13
C ASP A 153 15.25 3.68 -19.93
N LEU A 154 14.53 3.52 -18.82
CA LEU A 154 13.55 4.50 -18.36
C LEU A 154 14.29 5.52 -17.51
N ALA A 155 14.11 6.83 -17.76
CA ALA A 155 14.75 7.85 -16.94
C ALA A 155 14.09 7.89 -15.55
N VAL A 156 14.57 7.04 -14.64
CA VAL A 156 14.16 7.04 -13.24
C VAL A 156 15.05 8.03 -12.49
N GLN A 157 14.45 8.99 -11.80
CA GLN A 157 15.21 9.91 -10.97
C GLN A 157 15.87 9.13 -9.82
N PRO A 158 17.18 9.30 -9.60
CA PRO A 158 17.85 8.61 -8.52
C PRO A 158 17.27 9.06 -7.16
N PRO A 159 17.27 8.17 -6.15
CA PRO A 159 16.73 8.49 -4.83
C PRO A 159 17.54 9.61 -4.19
N GLN A 160 16.99 10.83 -4.19
CA GLN A 160 17.63 12.01 -3.62
C GLN A 160 17.25 12.19 -2.15
N PRO A 161 18.16 12.14 -1.18
CA PRO A 161 17.82 12.16 0.25
C PRO A 161 17.00 13.41 0.63
N LEU A 162 16.10 13.26 1.61
CA LEU A 162 15.32 14.39 2.12
C LEU A 162 16.26 15.37 2.84
N ARG A 163 15.94 16.66 2.76
CA ARG A 163 16.72 17.69 3.46
C ARG A 163 16.44 17.62 4.95
N ARG A 164 17.47 17.86 5.78
CA ARG A 164 17.39 17.82 7.26
C ARG A 164 16.22 18.64 7.84
N GLY A 165 15.85 19.74 7.19
CA GLY A 165 14.73 20.59 7.59
C GLY A 165 13.34 19.99 7.33
N GLU A 166 13.21 19.15 6.31
CA GLU A 166 11.94 18.50 5.93
C GLU A 166 11.55 17.43 6.97
N TYR A 167 12.52 16.66 7.46
CA TYR A 167 12.32 15.71 8.58
C TYR A 167 11.77 16.38 9.85
N ARG A 168 12.26 17.59 10.18
CA ARG A 168 11.91 18.27 11.44
C ARG A 168 10.48 18.79 11.44
N ARG A 169 9.96 19.27 10.30
CA ARG A 169 8.59 19.81 10.20
C ARG A 169 7.51 18.78 10.51
N HIS A 170 7.65 17.56 10.03
CA HIS A 170 6.69 16.50 10.30
C HIS A 170 6.74 16.00 11.76
N SER A 171 7.93 15.97 12.38
CA SER A 171 8.05 15.64 13.81
C SER A 171 7.25 16.59 14.71
N LEU A 172 7.12 17.86 14.30
CA LEU A 172 6.34 18.87 15.02
C LEU A 172 4.82 18.72 14.76
N GLN A 173 4.40 18.34 13.55
CA GLN A 173 2.99 18.02 13.28
C GLN A 173 2.53 16.78 14.06
N ARG A 174 3.38 15.75 14.21
CA ARG A 174 3.11 14.61 15.08
C ARG A 174 3.07 14.94 16.58
N ARG A 175 3.62 16.07 17.04
CA ARG A 175 3.48 16.48 18.46
C ARG A 175 2.01 16.72 18.84
N GLY A 176 1.15 17.09 17.89
CA GLY A 176 -0.30 17.23 18.14
C GLY A 176 -1.00 15.90 18.48
N GLN A 177 -0.40 14.75 18.16
CA GLN A 177 -0.98 13.42 18.42
C GLN A 177 -0.90 13.00 19.90
N TRP A 178 -0.13 13.73 20.72
CA TRP A 178 -0.09 13.52 22.17
C TRP A 178 -1.26 14.19 22.91
N LEU A 179 -2.06 15.02 22.22
CA LEU A 179 -3.21 15.69 22.80
C LEU A 179 -4.29 14.70 23.28
N PRO A 180 -4.76 13.72 22.48
CA PRO A 180 -5.73 12.74 22.95
C PRO A 180 -5.29 11.92 24.19
N PRO A 181 -4.08 11.32 24.25
CA PRO A 181 -3.67 10.61 25.45
C PRO A 181 -3.49 11.54 26.66
N ALA A 182 -3.02 12.78 26.45
CA ALA A 182 -2.92 13.75 27.54
C ALA A 182 -4.29 14.12 28.14
N ILE A 183 -5.31 14.29 27.29
CA ILE A 183 -6.70 14.54 27.73
C ILE A 183 -7.23 13.35 28.53
N ALA A 184 -7.00 12.11 28.05
CA ALA A 184 -7.45 10.91 28.74
C ALA A 184 -6.82 10.76 30.13
N ILE A 185 -5.50 10.95 30.23
CA ILE A 185 -4.77 10.90 31.51
C ILE A 185 -5.28 12.01 32.45
N GLY A 186 -5.52 13.22 31.93
CA GLY A 186 -6.10 14.32 32.69
C GLY A 186 -7.48 13.98 33.25
N ALA A 187 -8.36 13.36 32.46
CA ALA A 187 -9.70 12.96 32.88
C ALA A 187 -9.66 11.91 34.00
N ILE A 188 -8.77 10.92 33.91
CA ILE A 188 -8.58 9.91 34.96
C ILE A 188 -8.10 10.57 36.26
N ALA A 189 -7.11 11.46 36.19
CA ALA A 189 -6.59 12.16 37.35
C ALA A 189 -7.68 12.99 38.06
N ILE A 190 -8.52 13.70 37.29
CA ILE A 190 -9.65 14.45 37.82
C ILE A 190 -10.70 13.51 38.46
N GLY A 191 -11.00 12.38 37.82
CA GLY A 191 -11.92 11.37 38.36
C GLY A 191 -11.45 10.79 39.69
N VAL A 192 -10.17 10.43 39.80
CA VAL A 192 -9.55 9.96 41.05
C VAL A 192 -9.61 11.03 42.13
N LEU A 193 -9.33 12.29 41.78
CA LEU A 193 -9.42 13.40 42.72
C LEU A 193 -10.85 13.55 43.24
N LEU A 194 -11.86 13.58 42.36
CA LEU A 194 -13.26 13.69 42.76
C LEU A 194 -13.72 12.52 43.64
N LEU A 195 -13.30 11.28 43.33
CA LEU A 195 -13.58 10.11 44.17
C LEU A 195 -12.94 10.23 45.56
N SER A 196 -11.76 10.84 45.68
CA SER A 196 -11.10 11.06 46.98
C SER A 196 -11.81 12.10 47.87
N LEU A 197 -12.58 13.00 47.28
CA LEU A 197 -13.39 14.00 47.99
C LEU A 197 -14.74 13.45 48.47
N VAL A 198 -15.19 12.29 47.98
CA VAL A 198 -16.41 11.64 48.46
C VAL A 198 -16.09 10.91 49.76
N PRO A 199 -16.75 11.23 50.90
CA PRO A 199 -16.53 10.52 52.14
C PRO A 199 -16.92 9.05 51.97
N LEU A 200 -15.95 8.15 52.21
CA LEU A 200 -16.18 6.71 52.14
C LEU A 200 -17.28 6.32 53.16
N PRO A 201 -18.36 5.65 52.73
CA PRO A 201 -19.36 5.13 53.66
C PRO A 201 -18.69 4.15 54.61
N GLN A 202 -18.78 4.43 55.90
CA GLN A 202 -18.27 3.53 56.94
C GLN A 202 -19.06 2.21 56.86
N ARG A 203 -18.36 1.11 56.57
CA ARG A 203 -18.92 -0.24 56.65
C ARG A 203 -19.41 -0.47 58.08
N SER A 204 -20.72 -0.53 58.28
CA SER A 204 -21.30 -0.97 59.54
C SER A 204 -20.81 -2.39 59.84
N PRO A 205 -20.28 -2.69 61.04
CA PRO A 205 -19.91 -4.04 61.40
C PRO A 205 -21.17 -4.91 61.36
N GLN A 206 -21.13 -5.94 60.51
CA GLN A 206 -22.19 -6.93 60.39
C GLN A 206 -22.30 -7.71 61.71
N LEU A 207 -23.46 -7.64 62.36
CA LEU A 207 -23.83 -8.46 63.51
C LEU A 207 -23.68 -9.95 63.16
N GLN A 208 -22.92 -10.66 63.98
CA GLN A 208 -22.80 -12.13 63.96
C GLN A 208 -24.19 -12.78 64.14
N PRO A 209 -24.52 -13.85 63.40
CA PRO A 209 -25.74 -14.62 63.65
C PRO A 209 -25.65 -15.34 65.00
N GLN A 210 -26.58 -15.04 65.92
CA GLN A 210 -26.82 -15.87 67.10
C GLN A 210 -27.28 -17.27 66.66
N GLN A 211 -26.47 -18.28 66.95
CA GLN A 211 -26.93 -19.66 67.01
C GLN A 211 -27.69 -19.86 68.32
N ASN A 212 -29.02 -19.87 68.26
CA ASN A 212 -29.85 -20.45 69.31
C ASN A 212 -30.60 -21.66 68.74
N THR A 213 -30.13 -22.83 69.16
CA THR A 213 -30.87 -24.02 69.58
C THR A 213 -32.15 -24.40 68.80
N SER A 214 -32.05 -25.49 68.05
CA SER A 214 -33.16 -26.40 67.79
C SER A 214 -32.67 -27.84 67.81
N GLU A 215 -32.72 -28.46 68.98
CA GLU A 215 -32.95 -29.91 69.14
C GLU A 215 -34.22 -30.01 69.99
N ALA A 216 -35.38 -30.21 69.34
CA ALA A 216 -35.95 -31.51 68.99
C ALA A 216 -36.86 -32.04 70.12
N THR A 217 -38.16 -31.90 69.93
CA THR A 217 -39.14 -32.80 70.54
C THR A 217 -40.26 -33.02 69.55
N THR A 218 -40.44 -34.29 69.17
CA THR A 218 -41.72 -35.01 68.95
C THR A 218 -41.68 -35.90 67.70
N LYS A 219 -41.36 -37.18 67.92
CA LYS A 219 -41.83 -38.34 67.14
C LYS A 219 -41.73 -39.54 68.10
N ALA A 220 -42.80 -39.94 68.79
CA ALA A 220 -43.94 -40.74 68.34
C ALA A 220 -43.80 -42.20 68.85
N ALA A 221 -44.91 -42.73 69.36
CA ALA A 221 -45.19 -44.12 69.78
C ALA A 221 -44.43 -44.60 71.04
N GLU A 222 -45.08 -44.81 72.19
CA GLU A 222 -46.06 -45.87 72.47
C GLU A 222 -45.43 -47.27 72.37
N ASP A 223 -44.89 -47.77 73.48
CA ASP A 223 -44.98 -49.20 73.82
C ASP A 223 -44.80 -49.43 75.34
N SER A 224 -45.89 -49.91 75.95
CA SER A 224 -46.05 -50.91 77.01
C SER A 224 -45.01 -51.06 78.15
N GLN A 225 -45.37 -50.50 79.32
CA GLN A 225 -45.74 -51.16 80.61
C GLN A 225 -44.96 -52.38 81.18
N PRO A 226 -45.19 -52.68 82.48
CA PRO A 226 -44.35 -52.44 83.66
C PRO A 226 -43.24 -53.47 83.95
#